data_AF-A0A3C0NB72-F1
#
_entry.id   AF-A0A3C0NB72-F1
#
_cell.length_a   1.000
_cell.length_b   1.000
_cell.length_c   1.000
_cell.angle_alpha   90.00
_cell.angle_beta   90.00
_cell.angle_gamma   90.00
#
_symmetry.space_group_name_H-M   'P 1'
#
loop_
_entity.id
_entity.type
_entity.pdbx_description
1 polymer ?
#
loop_
_entity_poly.entity_id
_entity_poly.type
_entity_poly.pdbx_seq_one_letter_code
_entity_poly.pdbx_strand_id
1 'polypeptide(L)'
;MKKLHATQLELFSSSVDKSEATLPAHEKVYAAAFRKLYYHLYSNSRASRAERIISDLSNLLLCKIAGDRHGEGAGLEQFLDSKGTANELLLPILLKAFPHLVGEDEKFSLEDEVLRYGLQELAPLSFQSAPAHILGEAFQALIGPNLRGDKGQFFTPKSLVKAIVAVLNPPLCAKVVDPACGTAGFLVETHAFQLKDRQLSSSSKVGKLVGMDKDRDLCRLSEAILAVVAPDRASVLNINSLNLATLAKLPEEVSPLNADFILTNPPFGTKIKITDKSILRQYSLGHKWSLSEKAWRQESGVRDAQDPQILFLELCIRLLKPDGQMAIILPEGVFGNYSLGYVWDFVRSQGTITALIDCPRTTFQPS
;
A
#
# COMPACT_ATOMS: atom_id res chain seq x y z
N MET A 1 -28.11 -9.63 -13.16
CA MET A 1 -26.63 -9.73 -13.06
C MET A 1 -25.90 -9.30 -14.35
N LYS A 2 -26.27 -9.74 -15.57
CA LYS A 2 -25.61 -9.29 -16.82
C LYS A 2 -25.67 -7.78 -17.13
N LYS A 3 -26.73 -7.06 -16.74
CA LYS A 3 -26.88 -5.60 -17.01
C LYS A 3 -26.05 -4.69 -16.09
N LEU A 4 -25.78 -5.09 -14.85
CA LEU A 4 -24.89 -4.31 -13.97
C LEU A 4 -23.44 -4.36 -14.49
N HIS A 5 -23.03 -5.48 -15.08
CA HIS A 5 -21.66 -5.70 -15.56
C HIS A 5 -21.31 -4.95 -16.85
N ALA A 6 -22.27 -4.69 -17.75
CA ALA A 6 -22.03 -3.89 -18.96
C ALA A 6 -21.77 -2.40 -18.63
N THR A 7 -22.53 -1.85 -17.70
CA THR A 7 -22.40 -0.46 -17.23
C THR A 7 -21.04 -0.20 -16.53
N GLN A 8 -20.48 -1.23 -15.88
CA GLN A 8 -19.18 -1.17 -15.20
C GLN A 8 -17.98 -1.18 -16.16
N LEU A 9 -18.11 -1.87 -17.31
CA LEU A 9 -17.12 -1.84 -18.39
C LEU A 9 -17.03 -0.46 -19.05
N GLU A 10 -18.18 0.20 -19.23
CA GLU A 10 -18.26 1.57 -19.78
C GLU A 10 -17.65 2.62 -18.84
N LEU A 11 -17.89 2.50 -17.53
CA LEU A 11 -17.32 3.41 -16.52
C LEU A 11 -15.77 3.30 -16.44
N PHE A 12 -15.22 2.08 -16.53
CA PHE A 12 -13.77 1.87 -16.54
C PHE A 12 -13.12 2.41 -17.82
N SER A 13 -13.74 2.20 -19.00
CA SER A 13 -13.27 2.80 -20.25
C SER A 13 -13.22 4.33 -20.14
N SER A 14 -14.28 4.94 -19.62
CA SER A 14 -14.42 6.41 -19.57
C SER A 14 -13.44 7.12 -18.62
N SER A 15 -13.01 6.45 -17.54
CA SER A 15 -12.07 7.03 -16.54
C SER A 15 -10.61 6.90 -16.98
N VAL A 16 -10.27 5.78 -17.63
CA VAL A 16 -8.93 5.54 -18.18
C VAL A 16 -8.68 6.38 -19.44
N ASP A 17 -9.65 6.48 -20.35
CA ASP A 17 -9.53 7.25 -21.60
C ASP A 17 -9.26 8.74 -21.36
N LYS A 18 -9.81 9.32 -20.29
CA LYS A 18 -9.55 10.71 -19.90
C LYS A 18 -8.14 10.94 -19.34
N SER A 19 -7.52 9.92 -18.74
CA SER A 19 -6.15 10.00 -18.21
C SER A 19 -5.09 9.64 -19.26
N GLU A 20 -5.39 8.72 -20.19
CA GLU A 20 -4.50 8.33 -21.28
C GLU A 20 -4.27 9.47 -22.28
N ALA A 21 -5.27 10.34 -22.51
CA ALA A 21 -5.19 11.41 -23.51
C ALA A 21 -3.99 12.36 -23.32
N THR A 22 -3.53 12.56 -22.08
CA THR A 22 -2.45 13.50 -21.72
C THR A 22 -1.06 12.87 -21.57
N LEU A 23 -0.93 11.54 -21.68
CA LEU A 23 0.36 10.85 -21.48
C LEU A 23 1.22 10.81 -22.77
N PRO A 24 2.54 11.05 -22.67
CA PRO A 24 3.52 10.72 -23.72
C PRO A 24 3.35 9.32 -24.33
N ALA A 25 3.70 9.17 -25.62
CA ALA A 25 3.44 7.95 -26.39
C ALA A 25 4.05 6.66 -25.78
N HIS A 26 5.21 6.75 -25.13
CA HIS A 26 5.87 5.62 -24.48
C HIS A 26 5.16 5.17 -23.19
N GLU A 27 4.42 6.07 -22.53
CA GLU A 27 3.73 5.81 -21.26
C GLU A 27 2.38 5.13 -21.49
N LYS A 28 1.71 5.47 -22.60
CA LYS A 28 0.48 4.81 -23.08
C LYS A 28 0.65 3.30 -23.28
N VAL A 29 1.87 2.84 -23.59
CA VAL A 29 2.17 1.42 -23.79
C VAL A 29 1.98 0.62 -22.49
N TYR A 30 2.42 1.15 -21.35
CA TYR A 30 2.28 0.48 -20.05
C TYR A 30 0.82 0.40 -19.62
N ALA A 31 0.08 1.52 -19.70
CA ALA A 31 -1.34 1.55 -19.37
C ALA A 31 -2.14 0.56 -20.25
N ALA A 32 -1.87 0.55 -21.57
CA ALA A 32 -2.54 -0.35 -22.50
C ALA A 32 -2.22 -1.83 -22.21
N ALA A 33 -0.95 -2.18 -21.94
CA ALA A 33 -0.55 -3.55 -21.65
C ALA A 33 -1.16 -4.06 -20.34
N PHE A 34 -1.12 -3.25 -19.27
CA PHE A 34 -1.74 -3.61 -17.98
C PHE A 34 -3.27 -3.72 -18.12
N ARG A 35 -3.90 -2.85 -18.92
CA ARG A 35 -5.33 -2.95 -19.22
C ARG A 35 -5.68 -4.25 -19.95
N LYS A 36 -4.92 -4.63 -20.99
CA LYS A 36 -5.10 -5.91 -21.69
C LYS A 36 -4.90 -7.09 -20.75
N LEU A 37 -3.86 -7.05 -19.94
CA LEU A 37 -3.56 -8.06 -18.93
C LEU A 37 -4.73 -8.25 -17.97
N TYR A 38 -5.23 -7.16 -17.37
CA TYR A 38 -6.38 -7.19 -16.47
C TYR A 38 -7.61 -7.78 -17.14
N TYR A 39 -7.98 -7.29 -18.33
CA TYR A 39 -9.17 -7.77 -19.02
C TYR A 39 -9.06 -9.22 -19.44
N HIS A 40 -7.91 -9.64 -19.95
CA HIS A 40 -7.70 -11.02 -20.36
C HIS A 40 -7.80 -11.97 -19.17
N LEU A 41 -7.15 -11.63 -18.05
CA LEU A 41 -7.24 -12.41 -16.82
C LEU A 41 -8.67 -12.46 -16.29
N TYR A 42 -9.42 -11.36 -16.39
CA TYR A 42 -10.81 -11.31 -15.93
C TYR A 42 -11.78 -12.08 -16.84
N SER A 43 -11.62 -12.02 -18.16
CA SER A 43 -12.55 -12.63 -19.12
C SER A 43 -12.32 -14.13 -19.33
N ASN A 44 -11.09 -14.61 -19.15
CA ASN A 44 -10.72 -15.99 -19.47
C ASN A 44 -10.47 -16.85 -18.23
N SER A 45 -10.49 -16.25 -17.04
CA SER A 45 -10.43 -16.97 -15.78
C SER A 45 -11.76 -17.66 -15.47
N ARG A 46 -11.74 -18.98 -15.27
CA ARG A 46 -12.84 -19.72 -14.60
C ARG A 46 -12.87 -19.47 -13.08
N ALA A 47 -11.91 -18.74 -12.53
CA ALA A 47 -11.84 -18.45 -11.11
C ALA A 47 -12.99 -17.53 -10.69
N SER A 48 -13.80 -18.02 -9.76
CA SER A 48 -14.99 -17.35 -9.24
C SER A 48 -14.71 -16.16 -8.31
N ARG A 49 -13.43 -15.82 -8.05
CA ARG A 49 -13.02 -14.81 -7.06
C ARG A 49 -11.95 -13.89 -7.62
N ALA A 50 -12.24 -12.58 -7.64
CA ALA A 50 -11.31 -11.53 -8.06
C ALA A 50 -9.97 -11.58 -7.29
N GLU A 51 -10.01 -11.96 -6.02
CA GLU A 51 -8.84 -12.14 -5.14
C GLU A 51 -7.77 -13.06 -5.76
N ARG A 52 -8.16 -14.17 -6.39
CA ARG A 52 -7.20 -15.11 -7.02
C ARG A 52 -6.52 -14.51 -8.24
N ILE A 53 -7.26 -13.71 -9.01
CA ILE A 53 -6.71 -13.01 -10.18
C ILE A 53 -5.65 -12.01 -9.72
N ILE A 54 -5.93 -11.26 -8.65
CA ILE A 54 -5.01 -10.25 -8.11
C ILE A 54 -3.74 -10.89 -7.55
N SER A 55 -3.88 -12.00 -6.81
CA SER A 55 -2.74 -12.74 -6.27
C SER A 55 -1.81 -13.22 -7.40
N ASP A 56 -2.34 -13.94 -8.39
CA ASP A 56 -1.53 -14.48 -9.49
C ASP A 56 -0.94 -13.38 -10.38
N LEU A 57 -1.68 -12.30 -10.59
CA LEU A 57 -1.21 -11.12 -11.31
C LEU A 57 -0.06 -10.42 -10.59
N SER A 58 -0.16 -10.26 -9.26
CA SER A 58 0.92 -9.70 -8.44
C SER A 58 2.16 -10.59 -8.50
N ASN A 59 1.98 -11.90 -8.41
CA ASN A 59 3.05 -12.89 -8.57
C ASN A 59 3.69 -12.81 -9.96
N LEU A 60 2.89 -12.69 -11.03
CA LEU A 60 3.40 -12.57 -12.39
C LEU A 60 4.24 -11.29 -12.60
N LEU A 61 3.81 -10.18 -12.01
CA LEU A 61 4.54 -8.92 -12.02
C LEU A 61 5.86 -9.02 -11.25
N LEU A 62 5.86 -9.67 -10.08
CA LEU A 62 7.08 -9.96 -9.32
C LEU A 62 8.04 -10.87 -10.09
N CYS A 63 7.54 -11.90 -10.78
CA CYS A 63 8.35 -12.74 -11.67
C CYS A 63 9.01 -11.92 -12.77
N LYS A 64 8.27 -11.00 -13.42
CA LYS A 64 8.81 -10.11 -14.45
C LYS A 64 9.90 -9.20 -13.88
N ILE A 65 9.66 -8.61 -12.71
CA ILE A 65 10.66 -7.77 -12.01
C ILE A 65 11.92 -8.60 -11.72
N ALA A 66 11.77 -9.84 -11.24
CA ALA A 66 12.90 -10.72 -10.97
C ALA A 66 13.67 -11.12 -12.24
N GLY A 67 12.96 -11.37 -13.35
CA GLY A 67 13.60 -11.61 -14.65
C GLY A 67 14.44 -10.42 -15.10
N ASP A 68 13.90 -9.22 -15.02
CA ASP A 68 14.57 -7.98 -15.47
C ASP A 68 15.75 -7.59 -14.58
N ARG A 69 15.72 -7.91 -13.28
CA ARG A 69 16.67 -7.37 -12.28
C ARG A 69 17.61 -8.39 -11.66
N HIS A 70 17.19 -9.64 -11.54
CA HIS A 70 17.92 -10.71 -10.84
C HIS A 70 18.49 -11.78 -11.78
N GLY A 71 18.37 -11.60 -13.10
CA GLY A 71 18.89 -12.54 -14.09
C GLY A 71 18.07 -13.83 -14.22
N GLU A 72 16.81 -13.81 -13.77
CA GLU A 72 15.89 -14.95 -13.81
C GLU A 72 15.12 -15.06 -15.16
N GLY A 73 15.58 -14.35 -16.19
CA GLY A 73 14.91 -14.30 -17.50
C GLY A 73 14.73 -15.66 -18.16
N ALA A 74 15.66 -16.60 -17.95
CA ALA A 74 15.61 -17.93 -18.55
C ALA A 74 14.37 -18.74 -18.10
N GLY A 75 13.94 -18.62 -16.84
CA GLY A 75 12.74 -19.31 -16.35
C GLY A 75 11.45 -18.71 -16.93
N LEU A 76 11.43 -17.39 -17.14
CA LEU A 76 10.33 -16.71 -17.84
C LEU A 76 10.23 -17.16 -19.29
N GLU A 77 11.36 -17.22 -20.00
CA GLU A 77 11.44 -17.69 -21.39
C GLU A 77 11.00 -19.15 -21.52
N GLN A 78 11.46 -20.03 -20.62
CA GLN A 78 11.03 -21.44 -20.61
C GLN A 78 9.53 -21.59 -20.42
N PHE A 79 8.92 -20.77 -19.56
CA PHE A 79 7.47 -20.79 -19.35
C PHE A 79 6.72 -20.31 -20.60
N LEU A 80 7.19 -19.25 -21.25
CA LEU A 80 6.65 -18.76 -22.52
C LEU A 80 6.75 -19.81 -23.64
N ASP A 81 7.85 -20.57 -23.69
CA ASP A 81 8.09 -21.67 -24.63
C ASP A 81 7.28 -22.94 -24.31
N SER A 82 6.39 -22.91 -23.31
CA SER A 82 5.56 -24.06 -22.91
C SER A 82 6.38 -25.29 -22.46
N LYS A 83 7.57 -25.07 -21.88
CA LYS A 83 8.46 -26.13 -21.37
C LYS A 83 8.10 -26.64 -19.97
N GLY A 84 7.05 -26.09 -19.36
CA GLY A 84 6.57 -26.46 -18.03
C GLY A 84 5.40 -25.60 -17.57
N THR A 85 4.94 -25.87 -16.36
CA THR A 85 3.84 -25.13 -15.71
C THR A 85 4.35 -23.88 -14.98
N ALA A 86 3.43 -22.96 -14.64
CA ALA A 86 3.79 -21.76 -13.87
C ALA A 86 4.34 -22.12 -12.48
N ASN A 87 3.83 -23.17 -11.86
CA ASN A 87 4.29 -23.62 -10.56
C ASN A 87 5.68 -24.29 -10.61
N GLU A 88 6.06 -24.89 -11.74
CA GLU A 88 7.40 -25.46 -11.93
C GLU A 88 8.46 -24.42 -12.28
N LEU A 89 8.08 -23.38 -13.05
CA LEU A 89 9.04 -22.45 -13.66
C LEU A 89 9.03 -21.04 -13.05
N LEU A 90 7.86 -20.53 -12.64
CA LEU A 90 7.73 -19.17 -12.11
C LEU A 90 7.81 -19.12 -10.58
N LEU A 91 7.23 -20.10 -9.87
CA LEU A 91 7.27 -20.12 -8.41
C LEU A 91 8.70 -20.16 -7.83
N PRO A 92 9.67 -20.93 -8.40
CA PRO A 92 11.06 -20.88 -7.92
C PRO A 92 11.71 -19.50 -8.05
N ILE A 93 11.36 -18.74 -9.09
CA ILE A 93 11.83 -17.36 -9.29
C ILE A 93 11.37 -16.49 -8.12
N LEU A 94 10.09 -16.60 -7.72
CA LEU A 94 9.54 -15.85 -6.58
C LEU A 94 10.20 -16.26 -5.26
N LEU A 95 10.38 -17.56 -5.02
CA LEU A 95 11.04 -18.06 -3.82
C LEU A 95 12.48 -17.54 -3.69
N LYS A 96 13.18 -17.41 -4.82
CA LYS A 96 14.55 -16.90 -4.84
C LYS A 96 14.63 -15.39 -4.68
N ALA A 97 13.80 -14.64 -5.40
CA ALA A 97 13.87 -13.18 -5.43
C ALA A 97 13.12 -12.51 -4.27
N PHE A 98 12.00 -13.08 -3.83
CA PHE A 98 11.10 -12.51 -2.83
C PHE A 98 10.64 -13.54 -1.79
N PRO A 99 11.56 -14.23 -1.08
CA PRO A 99 11.22 -15.33 -0.17
C PRO A 99 10.23 -14.94 0.93
N HIS A 100 10.25 -13.68 1.38
CA HIS A 100 9.39 -13.16 2.44
C HIS A 100 7.92 -12.95 2.01
N LEU A 101 7.62 -12.99 0.72
CA LEU A 101 6.26 -12.85 0.17
C LEU A 101 5.63 -14.20 -0.22
N VAL A 102 6.44 -15.26 -0.25
CA VAL A 102 6.01 -16.61 -0.65
C VAL A 102 5.76 -17.44 0.61
N GLY A 103 4.58 -18.04 0.67
CA GLY A 103 4.12 -18.87 1.79
C GLY A 103 4.36 -20.34 1.46
N GLU A 104 4.27 -21.21 2.47
CA GLU A 104 4.55 -22.64 2.31
C GLU A 104 3.67 -23.32 1.26
N ASP A 105 2.39 -22.94 1.19
CA ASP A 105 1.40 -23.48 0.23
C ASP A 105 1.22 -22.62 -1.03
N GLU A 106 2.19 -21.75 -1.35
CA GLU A 106 2.05 -20.82 -2.47
C GLU A 106 1.98 -21.56 -3.82
N LYS A 107 1.02 -21.15 -4.65
CA LYS A 107 0.91 -21.61 -6.04
C LYS A 107 0.17 -20.62 -6.91
N PHE A 108 0.50 -20.62 -8.19
CA PHE A 108 -0.34 -20.06 -9.24
C PHE A 108 -1.61 -20.91 -9.36
N SER A 109 -2.75 -20.22 -9.33
CA SER A 109 -4.10 -20.82 -9.35
C SER A 109 -4.79 -20.72 -10.70
N LEU A 110 -4.38 -19.78 -11.55
CA LEU A 110 -4.84 -19.60 -12.92
C LEU A 110 -4.22 -20.65 -13.85
N GLU A 111 -4.92 -20.92 -14.95
CA GLU A 111 -4.46 -21.82 -16.01
C GLU A 111 -3.17 -21.27 -16.65
N ASP A 112 -2.23 -22.15 -16.98
CA ASP A 112 -0.92 -21.75 -17.50
C ASP A 112 -1.06 -20.95 -18.80
N GLU A 113 -2.03 -21.27 -19.66
CA GLU A 113 -2.30 -20.53 -20.90
C GLU A 113 -2.63 -19.06 -20.63
N VAL A 114 -3.42 -18.80 -19.59
CA VAL A 114 -3.82 -17.45 -19.18
C VAL A 114 -2.61 -16.69 -18.62
N LEU A 115 -1.78 -17.35 -17.82
CA LEU A 115 -0.56 -16.77 -17.26
C LEU A 115 0.50 -16.49 -18.34
N ARG A 116 0.64 -17.40 -19.32
CA ARG A 116 1.54 -17.20 -20.48
C ARG A 116 1.12 -15.99 -21.29
N TYR A 117 -0.16 -15.86 -21.63
CA TYR A 117 -0.66 -14.66 -22.30
C TYR A 117 -0.32 -13.40 -21.50
N GLY A 118 -0.54 -13.43 -20.19
CA GLY A 118 -0.21 -12.31 -19.33
C GLY A 118 1.27 -11.93 -19.37
N LEU A 119 2.16 -12.94 -19.34
CA LEU A 119 3.60 -12.72 -19.42
C LEU A 119 4.03 -12.23 -20.80
N GLN A 120 3.37 -12.65 -21.88
CA GLN A 120 3.62 -12.16 -23.25
C GLN A 120 3.32 -10.66 -23.39
N GLU A 121 2.23 -10.18 -22.79
CA GLU A 121 1.91 -8.74 -22.79
C GLU A 121 2.92 -7.93 -21.95
N LEU A 122 3.50 -8.54 -20.91
CA LEU A 122 4.51 -7.91 -20.06
C LEU A 122 5.94 -7.98 -20.65
N ALA A 123 6.26 -9.01 -21.42
CA ALA A 123 7.58 -9.26 -21.99
C ALA A 123 8.22 -8.06 -22.72
N PRO A 124 7.52 -7.30 -23.60
CA PRO A 124 8.13 -6.17 -24.29
C PRO A 124 8.37 -4.95 -23.39
N LEU A 125 7.83 -4.93 -22.17
CA LEU A 125 7.96 -3.81 -21.25
C LEU A 125 9.28 -3.94 -20.48
N SER A 126 10.07 -2.87 -20.47
CA SER A 126 11.20 -2.73 -19.55
C SER A 126 10.71 -2.07 -18.28
N PHE A 127 10.76 -2.79 -17.15
CA PHE A 127 10.41 -2.19 -15.86
C PHE A 127 11.56 -1.38 -15.26
N GLN A 128 12.79 -1.68 -15.67
CA GLN A 128 13.99 -0.97 -15.22
C GLN A 128 14.08 0.46 -15.77
N SER A 129 13.65 0.68 -17.01
CA SER A 129 13.76 1.97 -17.69
C SER A 129 12.48 2.80 -17.66
N ALA A 130 11.37 2.24 -17.16
CA ALA A 130 10.12 2.97 -17.11
C ALA A 130 10.17 4.05 -16.02
N PRO A 131 9.56 5.23 -16.26
CA PRO A 131 9.38 6.20 -15.21
C PRO A 131 8.54 5.61 -14.06
N ALA A 132 9.04 5.73 -12.83
CA ALA A 132 8.41 5.21 -11.63
C ALA A 132 6.92 5.58 -11.49
N HIS A 133 6.58 6.84 -11.76
CA HIS A 133 5.21 7.31 -11.68
C HIS A 133 4.29 6.55 -12.66
N ILE A 134 4.74 6.25 -13.89
CA ILE A 134 3.96 5.55 -14.92
C ILE A 134 3.68 4.12 -14.54
N LEU A 135 4.68 3.40 -14.03
CA LEU A 135 4.44 2.06 -13.52
C LEU A 135 3.49 2.10 -12.33
N GLY A 136 3.70 3.01 -11.37
CA GLY A 136 2.75 3.25 -10.29
C GLY A 136 1.31 3.49 -10.78
N GLU A 137 1.11 4.29 -11.83
CA GLU A 137 -0.21 4.54 -12.41
C GLU A 137 -0.80 3.30 -13.09
N ALA A 138 0.00 2.56 -13.86
CA ALA A 138 -0.43 1.33 -14.53
C ALA A 138 -0.84 0.24 -13.51
N PHE A 139 -0.07 0.06 -12.43
CA PHE A 139 -0.42 -0.84 -11.33
C PHE A 139 -1.71 -0.41 -10.63
N GLN A 140 -1.91 0.89 -10.37
CA GLN A 140 -3.15 1.37 -9.75
C GLN A 140 -4.38 1.19 -10.66
N ALA A 141 -4.20 1.34 -11.98
CA ALA A 141 -5.28 1.09 -12.95
C ALA A 141 -5.70 -0.39 -12.97
N LEU A 142 -4.73 -1.30 -12.84
CA LEU A 142 -4.91 -2.75 -12.79
C LEU A 142 -5.74 -3.23 -11.60
N ILE A 143 -5.61 -2.56 -10.45
CA ILE A 143 -6.31 -2.88 -9.19
C ILE A 143 -7.80 -2.57 -9.32
N GLY A 144 -8.14 -1.55 -10.11
CA GLY A 144 -9.49 -1.21 -10.48
C GLY A 144 -10.42 -0.84 -9.30
N PRO A 145 -11.69 -0.53 -9.59
CA PRO A 145 -12.70 -0.20 -8.58
C PRO A 145 -13.17 -1.43 -7.77
N ASN A 146 -12.98 -2.65 -8.27
CA ASN A 146 -13.57 -3.85 -7.66
C ASN A 146 -12.78 -4.41 -6.46
N LEU A 147 -11.52 -3.99 -6.25
CA LEU A 147 -10.83 -4.12 -4.97
C LEU A 147 -11.33 -3.08 -3.94
N ARG A 148 -12.05 -2.05 -4.39
CA ARG A 148 -12.68 -1.05 -3.51
C ARG A 148 -13.96 -1.63 -2.93
N GLY A 149 -13.79 -2.54 -1.97
CA GLY A 149 -14.80 -2.76 -0.95
C GLY A 149 -15.48 -4.13 -0.94
N ASP A 150 -15.07 -4.90 0.06
CA ASP A 150 -15.97 -5.56 1.02
C ASP A 150 -15.54 -5.33 2.49
N LYS A 151 -14.30 -4.87 2.74
CA LYS A 151 -13.66 -4.77 4.08
C LYS A 151 -13.41 -3.35 4.61
N GLY A 152 -13.99 -2.30 4.00
CA GLY A 152 -13.73 -0.90 4.38
C GLY A 152 -12.37 -0.35 3.90
N GLN A 153 -11.75 -1.03 2.92
CA GLN A 153 -10.53 -0.60 2.24
C GLN A 153 -10.88 0.51 1.22
N PHE A 154 -10.83 1.76 1.66
CA PHE A 154 -10.93 2.91 0.76
C PHE A 154 -9.53 3.32 0.33
N PHE A 155 -9.26 3.30 -0.98
CA PHE A 155 -8.01 3.84 -1.51
C PHE A 155 -7.96 5.35 -1.30
N THR A 156 -6.80 5.85 -0.88
CA THR A 156 -6.57 7.28 -0.76
C THR A 156 -6.54 7.92 -2.15
N PRO A 157 -7.38 8.93 -2.44
CA PRO A 157 -7.35 9.62 -3.73
C PRO A 157 -5.97 10.22 -4.02
N LYS A 158 -5.49 10.08 -5.27
CA LYS A 158 -4.17 10.58 -5.69
C LYS A 158 -3.97 12.08 -5.40
N SER A 159 -5.00 12.89 -5.60
CA SER A 159 -4.97 14.32 -5.31
C SER A 159 -4.70 14.60 -3.82
N LEU A 160 -5.32 13.82 -2.93
CA LEU A 160 -5.11 13.93 -1.49
C LEU A 160 -3.70 13.46 -1.10
N VAL A 161 -3.23 12.34 -1.65
CA VAL A 161 -1.86 11.85 -1.44
C VAL A 161 -0.84 12.92 -1.83
N LYS A 162 -0.97 13.51 -3.02
CA LYS A 162 -0.11 14.60 -3.52
C LYS A 162 -0.11 15.81 -2.61
N ALA A 163 -1.30 16.24 -2.17
CA ALA A 163 -1.43 17.38 -1.28
C ALA A 163 -0.73 17.15 0.07
N ILE A 164 -0.93 15.99 0.69
CA ILE A 164 -0.31 15.63 1.97
C ILE A 164 1.23 15.57 1.85
N VAL A 165 1.75 14.90 0.82
CA VAL A 165 3.20 14.83 0.57
C VAL A 165 3.79 16.23 0.37
N ALA A 166 3.12 17.09 -0.42
CA ALA A 166 3.59 18.45 -0.66
C ALA A 166 3.57 19.34 0.59
N VAL A 167 2.58 19.17 1.47
CA VAL A 167 2.48 19.91 2.74
C VAL A 167 3.59 19.50 3.71
N LEU A 168 3.89 18.20 3.82
CA LEU A 168 4.98 17.74 4.70
C LEU A 168 6.37 17.98 4.12
N ASN A 169 6.49 18.04 2.78
CA ASN A 169 7.74 18.33 2.08
C ASN A 169 8.95 17.49 2.57
N PRO A 170 8.85 16.14 2.59
CA PRO A 170 9.89 15.29 3.18
C PRO A 170 11.19 15.32 2.34
N PRO A 171 12.36 15.68 2.92
CA PRO A 171 13.62 15.73 2.17
C PRO A 171 14.12 14.34 1.78
N LEU A 172 14.98 14.24 0.76
CA LEU A 172 15.48 12.96 0.24
C LEU A 172 16.16 12.07 1.29
N CYS A 173 16.80 12.67 2.29
CA CYS A 173 17.48 11.96 3.38
C CYS A 173 16.53 11.40 4.45
N ALA A 174 15.25 11.76 4.41
CA ALA A 174 14.29 11.37 5.43
C ALA A 174 13.84 9.91 5.29
N LYS A 175 13.72 9.25 6.44
CA LYS A 175 13.01 7.99 6.62
C LYS A 175 11.51 8.25 6.70
N VAL A 176 10.77 7.68 5.76
CA VAL A 176 9.33 7.83 5.64
C VAL A 176 8.67 6.48 5.86
N VAL A 177 7.66 6.44 6.73
CA VAL A 177 6.96 5.21 7.09
C VAL A 177 5.47 5.33 6.84
N ASP A 178 4.88 4.30 6.26
CA ASP A 178 3.42 4.14 6.14
C ASP A 178 3.00 2.82 6.81
N PRO A 179 2.43 2.84 8.03
CA PRO A 179 2.06 1.64 8.77
C PRO A 179 0.79 0.94 8.28
N ALA A 180 0.09 1.51 7.28
CA ALA A 180 -1.09 0.94 6.64
C ALA A 180 -1.03 1.22 5.14
N CYS A 181 0.04 0.74 4.51
CA CYS A 181 0.46 1.25 3.20
C CYS A 181 -0.45 0.85 2.04
N GLY A 182 -1.25 -0.21 2.18
CA GLY A 182 -2.05 -0.75 1.08
C GLY A 182 -1.17 -0.99 -0.16
N THR A 183 -1.43 -0.22 -1.21
CA THR A 183 -0.67 -0.29 -2.48
C THR A 183 0.50 0.69 -2.56
N ALA A 184 0.96 1.18 -1.41
CA ALA A 184 2.10 2.09 -1.24
C ALA A 184 1.94 3.48 -1.90
N GLY A 185 0.72 3.98 -2.04
CA GLY A 185 0.45 5.28 -2.69
C GLY A 185 1.24 6.45 -2.09
N PHE A 186 1.31 6.55 -0.75
CA PHE A 186 2.10 7.59 -0.10
C PHE A 186 3.60 7.44 -0.32
N LEU A 187 4.13 6.20 -0.30
CA LEU A 187 5.56 5.94 -0.47
C LEU A 187 6.01 6.23 -1.92
N VAL A 188 5.20 5.85 -2.90
CA VAL A 188 5.44 6.13 -4.32
C VAL A 188 5.44 7.63 -4.59
N GLU A 189 4.43 8.36 -4.10
CA GLU A 189 4.36 9.81 -4.30
C GLU A 189 5.49 10.53 -3.56
N THR A 190 5.84 10.08 -2.35
CA THR A 190 6.97 10.64 -1.59
C THR A 190 8.28 10.48 -2.35
N HIS A 191 8.52 9.30 -2.94
CA HIS A 191 9.69 9.06 -3.77
C HIS A 191 9.73 10.01 -4.99
N ALA A 192 8.61 10.09 -5.72
CA ALA A 192 8.51 10.97 -6.89
C ALA A 192 8.72 12.46 -6.54
N PHE A 193 8.16 12.90 -5.42
CA PHE A 193 8.32 14.26 -4.90
C PHE A 193 9.77 14.56 -4.57
N GLN A 194 10.44 13.66 -3.82
CA GLN A 194 11.85 13.80 -3.43
C GLN A 194 12.82 13.86 -4.62
N LEU A 195 12.47 13.21 -5.75
CA LEU A 195 13.27 13.24 -6.97
C LEU A 195 12.97 14.42 -7.90
N LYS A 196 11.89 15.17 -7.67
CA LYS A 196 11.52 16.33 -8.50
C LYS A 196 12.42 17.53 -8.25
N ASP A 197 12.88 17.71 -7.02
CA ASP A 197 13.72 18.84 -6.59
C ASP A 197 15.23 18.53 -6.75
N ARG A 198 15.65 18.20 -7.99
CA ARG A 198 17.00 17.71 -8.35
C ARG A 198 18.13 18.74 -8.19
N GLN A 199 18.32 19.32 -7.01
CA GLN A 199 19.65 19.74 -6.57
C GLN A 199 20.34 18.57 -5.85
N LEU A 200 20.43 17.44 -6.54
CA LEU A 200 21.16 16.26 -6.07
C LEU A 200 22.65 16.55 -6.15
N SER A 201 23.26 16.94 -5.02
CA SER A 201 24.69 16.68 -4.85
C SER A 201 24.86 15.16 -4.75
N SER A 202 25.79 14.61 -5.53
CA SER A 202 26.07 13.18 -5.66
C SER A 202 26.50 12.48 -4.36
N SER A 203 26.57 13.21 -3.24
CA SER A 203 26.94 12.73 -1.90
C SER A 203 25.78 12.75 -0.88
N SER A 204 24.55 13.07 -1.30
CA SER A 204 23.42 13.19 -0.36
C SER A 204 22.94 11.82 0.12
N LYS A 205 22.95 11.60 1.45
CA LYS A 205 22.39 10.40 2.09
C LYS A 205 20.92 10.25 1.69
N VAL A 206 20.55 9.09 1.16
CA VAL A 206 19.16 8.77 0.78
C VAL A 206 18.49 8.05 1.95
N GLY A 207 17.31 8.54 2.36
CA GLY A 207 16.54 7.95 3.45
C GLY A 207 15.78 6.70 3.03
N LYS A 208 15.15 5.98 3.97
CA LYS A 208 14.39 4.76 3.66
C LYS A 208 12.89 5.02 3.51
N LEU A 209 12.22 4.19 2.73
CA LEU A 209 10.75 4.14 2.62
C LEU A 209 10.30 2.80 3.20
N VAL A 210 9.48 2.80 4.25
CA VAL A 210 9.03 1.55 4.90
C VAL A 210 7.51 1.50 4.88
N GLY A 211 6.97 0.46 4.23
CA GLY A 211 5.54 0.17 4.20
C GLY A 211 5.19 -1.04 5.05
N MET A 212 4.02 -1.03 5.68
CA MET A 212 3.47 -2.20 6.37
C MET A 212 2.01 -2.38 5.98
N ASP A 213 1.64 -3.62 5.66
CA ASP A 213 0.24 -4.01 5.52
C ASP A 213 0.04 -5.46 5.98
N LYS A 214 -1.08 -5.73 6.63
CA LYS A 214 -1.41 -7.09 7.08
C LYS A 214 -1.99 -7.94 5.94
N ASP A 215 -2.55 -7.30 4.92
CA ASP A 215 -3.09 -7.98 3.75
C ASP A 215 -1.95 -8.38 2.82
N ARG A 216 -1.84 -9.69 2.58
CA ARG A 216 -0.72 -10.27 1.83
C ARG A 216 -0.74 -9.84 0.36
N ASP A 217 -1.91 -9.75 -0.25
CA ASP A 217 -2.03 -9.40 -1.67
C ASP A 217 -1.69 -7.92 -1.88
N LEU A 218 -2.14 -7.05 -0.97
CA LEU A 218 -1.75 -5.63 -0.98
C LEU A 218 -0.25 -5.46 -0.73
N CYS A 219 0.34 -6.24 0.19
CA CYS A 219 1.76 -6.22 0.47
C CYS A 219 2.60 -6.63 -0.75
N ARG A 220 2.20 -7.69 -1.47
CA ARG A 220 2.90 -8.13 -2.70
C ARG A 220 2.86 -7.07 -3.78
N LEU A 221 1.72 -6.43 -3.91
CA LEU A 221 1.50 -5.42 -4.93
C LEU A 221 2.26 -4.13 -4.63
N SER A 222 2.25 -3.69 -3.38
CA SER A 222 3.08 -2.56 -2.94
C SER A 222 4.57 -2.86 -3.09
N GLU A 223 5.03 -4.08 -2.77
CA GLU A 223 6.41 -4.49 -3.00
C GLU A 223 6.76 -4.48 -4.50
N ALA A 224 5.91 -5.04 -5.37
CA ALA A 224 6.13 -5.01 -6.82
C ALA A 224 6.26 -3.57 -7.34
N ILE A 225 5.37 -2.67 -6.89
CA ILE A 225 5.43 -1.25 -7.24
C ILE A 225 6.72 -0.61 -6.73
N LEU A 226 7.08 -0.81 -5.47
CA LEU A 226 8.24 -0.17 -4.85
C LEU A 226 9.58 -0.74 -5.30
N ALA A 227 9.66 -2.03 -5.63
CA ALA A 227 10.83 -2.64 -6.23
C ALA A 227 11.14 -2.02 -7.59
N VAL A 228 10.13 -1.56 -8.32
CA VAL A 228 10.31 -0.83 -9.57
C VAL A 228 10.64 0.65 -9.31
N VAL A 229 9.86 1.29 -8.44
CA VAL A 229 9.86 2.75 -8.26
C VAL A 229 11.05 3.23 -7.43
N ALA A 230 11.38 2.50 -6.36
CA ALA A 230 12.36 2.88 -5.35
C ALA A 230 13.24 1.67 -4.92
N PRO A 231 13.89 1.00 -5.87
CA PRO A 231 14.52 -0.32 -5.72
C PRO A 231 15.49 -0.48 -4.54
N ASP A 232 16.26 0.57 -4.23
CA ASP A 232 17.40 0.47 -3.31
C ASP A 232 17.14 1.12 -1.95
N ARG A 233 15.90 1.57 -1.70
CA ARG A 233 15.56 2.29 -0.47
C ARG A 233 14.20 1.98 0.11
N ALA A 234 13.37 1.21 -0.59
CA ALA A 234 12.05 0.82 -0.13
C ALA A 234 12.05 -0.59 0.47
N SER A 235 11.18 -0.82 1.45
CA SER A 235 10.91 -2.15 2.00
C SER A 235 9.45 -2.22 2.43
N VAL A 236 8.75 -3.29 2.04
CA VAL A 236 7.39 -3.55 2.51
C VAL A 236 7.37 -4.80 3.39
N LEU A 237 6.64 -4.72 4.49
CA LEU A 237 6.49 -5.82 5.45
C LEU A 237 5.04 -6.28 5.51
N ASN A 238 4.83 -7.59 5.28
CA ASN A 238 3.53 -8.20 5.51
C ASN A 238 3.33 -8.50 7.00
N ILE A 239 2.83 -7.52 7.75
CA ILE A 239 2.76 -7.59 9.21
C ILE A 239 1.53 -6.85 9.74
N ASN A 240 1.03 -7.30 10.88
CA ASN A 240 0.11 -6.48 11.68
C ASN A 240 0.91 -5.36 12.37
N SER A 241 0.90 -4.16 11.80
CA SER A 241 1.59 -2.99 12.33
C SER A 241 1.14 -2.57 13.73
N LEU A 242 -0.05 -2.99 14.17
CA LEU A 242 -0.49 -2.75 15.55
C LEU A 242 0.21 -3.65 16.59
N ASN A 243 0.98 -4.66 16.19
CA ASN A 243 1.73 -5.52 17.12
C ASN A 243 3.13 -4.95 17.40
N LEU A 244 3.25 -4.08 18.41
CA LEU A 244 4.51 -3.43 18.79
C LEU A 244 5.58 -4.44 19.21
N ALA A 245 5.19 -5.54 19.84
CA ALA A 245 6.14 -6.59 20.23
C ALA A 245 6.81 -7.25 19.01
N THR A 246 6.11 -7.34 17.89
CA THR A 246 6.71 -7.80 16.63
C THR A 246 7.56 -6.70 16.00
N LEU A 247 7.08 -5.45 15.98
CA LEU A 247 7.85 -4.33 15.42
C LEU A 247 9.20 -4.12 16.11
N ALA A 248 9.26 -4.29 17.43
CA ALA A 248 10.48 -4.15 18.22
C ALA A 248 11.55 -5.22 17.92
N LYS A 249 11.18 -6.32 17.24
CA LYS A 249 12.08 -7.42 16.88
C LYS A 249 12.55 -7.34 15.42
N LEU A 250 12.05 -6.38 14.65
CA LEU A 250 12.46 -6.22 13.26
C LEU A 250 13.92 -5.75 13.18
N PRO A 251 14.68 -6.24 12.19
CA PRO A 251 16.05 -5.79 11.99
C PRO A 251 16.07 -4.31 11.59
N GLU A 252 17.16 -3.61 11.92
CA GLU A 252 17.28 -2.15 11.74
C GLU A 252 17.02 -1.73 10.29
N GLU A 253 17.37 -2.60 9.34
CA GLU A 253 17.26 -2.35 7.92
C GLU A 253 15.83 -2.05 7.47
N VAL A 254 14.85 -2.75 8.06
CA VAL A 254 13.42 -2.66 7.72
C VAL A 254 12.59 -2.12 8.88
N SER A 255 13.23 -1.77 10.00
CA SER A 255 12.54 -1.29 11.19
C SER A 255 11.73 -0.02 10.86
N PRO A 256 10.47 0.10 11.32
CA PRO A 256 9.68 1.31 11.16
C PRO A 256 9.97 2.37 12.24
N LEU A 257 10.78 2.05 13.25
CA LEU A 257 11.07 2.96 14.37
C LEU A 257 11.95 4.14 13.93
N ASN A 258 11.88 5.23 14.70
CA ASN A 258 12.64 6.45 14.46
C ASN A 258 12.37 7.06 13.06
N ALA A 259 11.12 7.04 12.63
CA ALA A 259 10.69 7.66 11.39
C ALA A 259 10.84 9.19 11.47
N ASP A 260 11.35 9.82 10.41
CA ASP A 260 11.32 11.27 10.26
C ASP A 260 9.91 11.74 9.91
N PHE A 261 9.25 11.01 9.01
CA PHE A 261 7.90 11.31 8.54
C PHE A 261 7.01 10.08 8.55
N ILE A 262 5.74 10.28 8.87
CA ILE A 262 4.68 9.28 8.68
C ILE A 262 3.57 9.87 7.82
N LEU A 263 3.20 9.16 6.75
CA LEU A 263 2.09 9.52 5.88
C LEU A 263 1.23 8.29 5.73
N THR A 264 -0.03 8.33 6.18
CA THR A 264 -0.83 7.11 6.23
C THR A 264 -2.33 7.35 6.20
N ASN A 265 -3.03 6.33 5.69
CA ASN A 265 -4.48 6.23 5.70
C ASN A 265 -4.90 4.91 6.40
N PRO A 266 -5.05 4.91 7.73
CA PRO A 266 -5.46 3.72 8.46
C PRO A 266 -6.83 3.21 8.02
N PRO A 267 -7.14 1.92 8.22
CA PRO A 267 -8.44 1.38 7.85
C PRO A 267 -9.56 2.01 8.70
N PHE A 268 -10.70 2.33 8.05
CA PHE A 268 -11.89 2.87 8.70
C PHE A 268 -13.09 1.92 8.59
N GLY A 269 -13.87 1.80 9.66
CA GLY A 269 -15.13 1.07 9.61
C GLY A 269 -15.61 0.57 10.97
N THR A 270 -16.93 0.57 11.17
CA THR A 270 -17.54 0.13 12.44
C THR A 270 -17.43 -1.38 12.67
N LYS A 271 -17.17 -2.17 11.62
CA LYS A 271 -17.07 -3.64 11.66
C LYS A 271 -15.65 -4.19 11.89
N ILE A 272 -14.64 -3.34 12.02
CA ILE A 272 -13.23 -3.74 12.10
C ILE A 272 -12.56 -3.39 13.43
N LYS A 273 -13.36 -3.29 14.51
CA LYS A 273 -12.84 -2.98 15.84
C LYS A 273 -11.81 -4.02 16.29
N ILE A 274 -10.77 -3.56 16.96
CA ILE A 274 -9.76 -4.41 17.58
C ILE A 274 -10.28 -4.86 18.94
N THR A 275 -10.55 -6.15 19.07
CA THR A 275 -10.98 -6.82 20.31
C THR A 275 -9.87 -7.64 20.97
N ASP A 276 -8.74 -7.82 20.28
CA ASP A 276 -7.59 -8.54 20.79
C ASP A 276 -6.96 -7.80 21.98
N LYS A 277 -7.17 -8.35 23.17
CA LYS A 277 -6.65 -7.79 24.43
C LYS A 277 -5.13 -7.80 24.51
N SER A 278 -4.44 -8.66 23.76
CA SER A 278 -2.98 -8.66 23.68
C SER A 278 -2.45 -7.46 22.91
N ILE A 279 -3.17 -7.00 21.88
CA ILE A 279 -2.88 -5.76 21.16
C ILE A 279 -3.28 -4.55 22.02
N LEU A 280 -4.51 -4.52 22.54
CA LEU A 280 -5.02 -3.34 23.27
C LEU A 280 -4.15 -2.96 24.47
N ARG A 281 -3.58 -3.94 25.19
CA ARG A 281 -2.67 -3.69 26.32
C ARG A 281 -1.36 -2.98 25.93
N GLN A 282 -0.99 -2.99 24.66
CA GLN A 282 0.23 -2.36 24.18
C GLN A 282 0.06 -0.84 24.01
N TYR A 283 -1.17 -0.32 24.03
CA TYR A 283 -1.51 1.07 23.70
C TYR A 283 -2.22 1.77 24.86
N SER A 284 -1.82 3.00 25.19
CA SER A 284 -2.53 3.84 26.15
C SER A 284 -3.98 4.10 25.72
N LEU A 285 -4.21 4.32 24.43
CA LEU A 285 -5.55 4.48 23.87
C LEU A 285 -6.31 3.15 23.75
N GLY A 286 -5.68 2.00 24.02
CA GLY A 286 -6.35 0.71 24.20
C GLY A 286 -6.95 0.51 25.61
N HIS A 287 -6.58 1.36 26.57
CA HIS A 287 -7.09 1.36 27.94
C HIS A 287 -8.36 2.21 28.10
N LYS A 288 -9.08 2.00 29.20
CA LYS A 288 -10.20 2.84 29.61
C LYS A 288 -9.68 4.19 30.11
N TRP A 289 -10.49 5.22 29.92
CA TRP A 289 -10.17 6.58 30.34
C TRP A 289 -11.40 7.19 31.00
N SER A 290 -11.19 7.89 32.11
CA SER A 290 -12.22 8.65 32.81
C SER A 290 -11.83 10.12 32.93
N LEU A 291 -12.84 10.98 32.91
CA LEU A 291 -12.67 12.41 33.10
C LEU A 291 -12.77 12.71 34.60
N SER A 292 -11.69 13.20 35.20
CA SER A 292 -11.65 13.64 36.60
C SER A 292 -11.09 15.05 36.66
N GLU A 293 -11.76 15.96 37.39
CA GLU A 293 -11.28 17.33 37.61
C GLU A 293 -10.90 18.08 36.31
N LYS A 294 -11.64 17.82 35.22
CA LYS A 294 -11.41 18.37 33.85
C LYS A 294 -10.19 17.82 33.11
N ALA A 295 -9.52 16.78 33.61
CA ALA A 295 -8.43 16.10 32.92
C ALA A 295 -8.78 14.63 32.67
N TRP A 296 -8.45 14.12 31.50
CA TRP A 296 -8.60 12.70 31.20
C TRP A 296 -7.47 11.90 31.87
N ARG A 297 -7.82 10.81 32.56
CA ARG A 297 -6.84 9.90 33.19
C ARG A 297 -7.02 8.48 32.66
N GLN A 298 -5.90 7.85 32.32
CA GLN A 298 -5.88 6.44 31.91
C GLN A 298 -6.14 5.54 33.13
N GLU A 299 -7.00 4.55 32.95
CA GLU A 299 -7.27 3.51 33.94
C GLU A 299 -6.43 2.25 33.67
N SER A 300 -6.26 1.40 34.69
CA SER A 300 -5.60 0.11 34.54
C SER A 300 -6.40 -0.87 33.65
N GLY A 301 -7.72 -0.70 33.58
CA GLY A 301 -8.61 -1.54 32.79
C GLY A 301 -8.43 -1.36 31.28
N VAL A 302 -8.32 -2.47 30.55
CA VAL A 302 -8.27 -2.50 29.08
C VAL A 302 -9.69 -2.44 28.51
N ARG A 303 -9.89 -1.73 27.39
CA ARG A 303 -11.20 -1.68 26.70
C ARG A 303 -11.59 -3.04 26.11
N ASP A 304 -12.87 -3.26 25.87
CA ASP A 304 -13.37 -4.48 25.20
C ASP A 304 -13.16 -4.45 23.69
N ALA A 305 -13.26 -3.27 23.11
CA ALA A 305 -12.96 -3.03 21.72
C ALA A 305 -12.43 -1.60 21.57
N GLN A 306 -11.58 -1.38 20.57
CA GLN A 306 -11.15 -0.04 20.16
C GLN A 306 -11.19 0.08 18.64
N ASP A 307 -11.52 1.28 18.19
CA ASP A 307 -11.48 1.60 16.77
C ASP A 307 -10.02 1.61 16.29
N PRO A 308 -9.69 0.91 15.19
CA PRO A 308 -8.31 0.74 14.76
C PRO A 308 -7.62 2.08 14.51
N GLN A 309 -8.31 3.07 13.94
CA GLN A 309 -7.73 4.37 13.66
C GLN A 309 -7.23 5.12 14.91
N ILE A 310 -7.83 4.85 16.09
CA ILE A 310 -7.36 5.41 17.37
C ILE A 310 -6.04 4.77 17.78
N LEU A 311 -5.90 3.45 17.61
CA LEU A 311 -4.63 2.76 17.88
C LEU A 311 -3.56 3.13 16.86
N PHE A 312 -3.92 3.29 15.59
CA PHE A 312 -3.00 3.76 14.56
C PHE A 312 -2.48 5.17 14.82
N LEU A 313 -3.30 6.07 15.38
CA LEU A 313 -2.85 7.40 15.79
C LEU A 313 -1.73 7.32 16.83
N GLU A 314 -1.91 6.51 17.88
CA GLU A 314 -0.86 6.29 18.88
C GLU A 314 0.35 5.55 18.30
N LEU A 315 0.14 4.54 17.45
CA LEU A 315 1.21 3.85 16.74
C LEU A 315 2.08 4.84 15.97
N CYS A 316 1.48 5.70 15.14
CA CYS A 316 2.23 6.68 14.35
C CYS A 316 3.08 7.57 15.24
N ILE A 317 2.51 8.11 16.33
CA ILE A 317 3.28 8.92 17.30
C ILE A 317 4.47 8.14 17.86
N ARG A 318 4.29 6.86 18.23
CA ARG A 318 5.37 6.02 18.78
C ARG A 318 6.44 5.62 17.77
N LEU A 319 6.12 5.60 16.48
CA LEU A 319 7.08 5.29 15.42
C LEU A 319 7.97 6.50 15.06
N LEU A 320 7.51 7.72 15.35
CA LEU A 320 8.28 8.93 15.10
C LEU A 320 9.48 9.04 16.04
N LYS A 321 10.58 9.57 15.50
CA LYS A 321 11.66 10.12 16.34
C LYS A 321 11.21 11.45 16.99
N PRO A 322 11.94 11.98 18.00
CA PRO A 322 11.72 13.34 18.48
C PRO A 322 11.75 14.35 17.32
N ASP A 323 10.81 15.30 17.32
CA ASP A 323 10.59 16.30 16.27
C ASP A 323 10.19 15.73 14.89
N GLY A 324 9.90 14.43 14.80
CA GLY A 324 9.31 13.83 13.60
C GLY A 324 7.90 14.37 13.32
N GLN A 325 7.49 14.32 12.05
CA GLN A 325 6.21 14.85 11.60
C GLN A 325 5.32 13.75 11.04
N MET A 326 4.00 13.88 11.19
CA MET A 326 3.06 12.95 10.57
C MET A 326 1.86 13.66 9.95
N ALA A 327 1.33 13.05 8.90
CA ALA A 327 0.00 13.32 8.39
C ALA A 327 -0.79 12.01 8.37
N ILE A 328 -1.91 11.99 9.08
CA ILE A 328 -2.77 10.83 9.24
C ILE A 328 -4.20 11.22 8.87
N ILE A 329 -4.83 10.41 8.01
CA ILE A 329 -6.24 10.58 7.67
C ILE A 329 -7.07 9.89 8.75
N LEU A 330 -8.08 10.59 9.28
CA LEU A 330 -8.94 10.08 10.35
C LEU A 330 -10.40 10.50 10.10
N PRO A 331 -11.40 9.70 10.53
CA PRO A 331 -12.80 10.09 10.45
C PRO A 331 -13.11 11.28 11.35
N GLU A 332 -14.01 12.18 10.92
CA GLU A 332 -14.44 13.39 11.64
C GLU A 332 -14.82 13.10 13.11
N GLY A 333 -15.48 11.97 13.36
CA GLY A 333 -15.93 11.57 14.70
C GLY A 333 -14.81 11.45 15.74
N VAL A 334 -13.56 11.18 15.32
CA VAL A 334 -12.40 11.14 16.23
C VAL A 334 -12.18 12.50 16.90
N PHE A 335 -12.54 13.59 16.20
CA PHE A 335 -12.29 14.95 16.65
C PHE A 335 -13.54 15.67 17.16
N GLY A 336 -14.74 15.30 16.69
CA GLY A 336 -15.99 15.96 17.07
C GLY A 336 -16.67 15.40 18.34
N ASN A 337 -16.37 14.16 18.73
CA ASN A 337 -17.09 13.48 19.81
C ASN A 337 -16.50 13.75 21.19
N TYR A 338 -17.30 14.31 22.11
CA TYR A 338 -16.88 14.56 23.51
C TYR A 338 -16.36 13.31 24.23
N SER A 339 -16.97 12.14 23.94
CA SER A 339 -16.54 10.85 24.51
C SER A 339 -15.14 10.40 24.08
N LEU A 340 -14.57 11.02 23.04
CA LEU A 340 -13.21 10.80 22.56
C LEU A 340 -12.24 11.91 23.01
N GLY A 341 -12.63 12.78 23.95
CA GLY A 341 -11.76 13.84 24.46
C GLY A 341 -10.41 13.34 25.00
N TYR A 342 -10.36 12.12 25.54
CA TYR A 342 -9.12 11.50 26.00
C TYR A 342 -8.08 11.29 24.88
N VAL A 343 -8.54 11.11 23.64
CA VAL A 343 -7.65 10.98 22.47
C VAL A 343 -6.94 12.31 22.22
N TRP A 344 -7.64 13.43 22.30
CA TRP A 344 -7.06 14.76 22.15
C TRP A 344 -6.05 15.08 23.26
N ASP A 345 -6.40 14.78 24.51
CA ASP A 345 -5.50 15.01 25.64
C ASP A 345 -4.22 14.18 25.50
N PHE A 346 -4.35 12.91 25.08
CA PHE A 346 -3.19 12.08 24.75
C PHE A 346 -2.34 12.71 23.64
N VAL A 347 -2.92 13.05 22.49
CA VAL A 347 -2.14 13.61 21.36
C VAL A 347 -1.43 14.91 21.75
N ARG A 348 -2.12 15.82 22.45
CA ARG A 348 -1.53 17.08 22.94
C ARG A 348 -0.43 16.87 23.96
N SER A 349 -0.46 15.76 24.70
CA SER A 349 0.62 15.41 25.62
C SER A 349 1.84 14.82 24.91
N GLN A 350 1.71 14.38 23.66
CA GLN A 350 2.82 13.79 22.88
C GLN A 350 3.46 14.78 21.90
N GLY A 351 2.76 15.82 21.48
CA GLY A 351 3.29 16.78 20.52
C GLY A 351 2.33 17.90 20.13
N THR A 352 2.69 18.64 19.08
CA THR A 352 1.92 19.80 18.61
C THR A 352 1.10 19.45 17.38
N ILE A 353 -0.20 19.75 17.43
CA ILE A 353 -1.08 19.66 16.26
C ILE A 353 -0.96 20.97 15.48
N THR A 354 -0.34 20.90 14.30
CA THR A 354 -0.06 22.10 13.48
C THR A 354 -1.25 22.49 12.62
N ALA A 355 -1.99 21.52 12.09
CA ALA A 355 -3.13 21.76 11.22
C ALA A 355 -4.16 20.63 11.36
N LEU A 356 -5.42 20.98 11.10
CA LEU A 356 -6.51 20.04 10.90
C LEU A 356 -7.18 20.42 9.57
N ILE A 357 -7.19 19.50 8.62
CA ILE A 357 -7.69 19.75 7.25
C ILE A 357 -8.94 18.90 7.06
N ASP A 358 -10.07 19.57 6.86
CA ASP A 358 -11.32 18.89 6.53
C ASP A 358 -11.34 18.53 5.04
N CYS A 359 -11.83 17.32 4.73
CA CYS A 359 -11.92 16.81 3.37
C CYS A 359 -13.38 16.81 2.91
N PRO A 360 -13.68 17.09 1.62
CA PRO A 360 -15.04 16.96 1.11
C PRO A 360 -15.63 15.57 1.42
N ARG A 361 -16.93 15.51 1.75
CA ARG A 361 -17.63 14.25 2.08
C ARG A 361 -17.55 13.19 0.98
N THR A 362 -17.33 13.61 -0.26
CA THR A 362 -17.22 12.75 -1.45
C THR A 362 -15.81 12.21 -1.68
N THR A 363 -14.81 12.62 -0.89
CA THR A 363 -13.38 12.32 -1.12
C THR A 363 -13.11 10.82 -1.27
N PHE A 364 -13.72 9.99 -0.41
CA PHE A 364 -13.52 8.54 -0.40
C PHE A 364 -14.70 7.76 -1.01
N GLN A 365 -15.69 8.46 -1.58
CA GLN A 365 -16.81 7.78 -2.22
C GLN A 365 -16.35 7.13 -3.53
N PRO A 366 -16.82 5.90 -3.85
CA PRO A 366 -16.58 5.32 -5.16
C PRO A 366 -17.12 6.27 -6.24
N SER A 367 -16.23 6.68 -7.14
CA SER A 367 -16.54 7.47 -8.34
C SER A 367 -17.34 6.68 -9.35
#